data_AF-A0A7J9WG80-F1
#
_entry.id   AF-A0A7J9WG80-F1
#
_cell.length_a   1.000
_cell.length_b   1.000
_cell.length_c   1.000
_cell.angle_alpha   90.00
_cell.angle_beta   90.00
_cell.angle_gamma   90.00
#
_symmetry.space_group_name_H-M   'P 1'
#
loop_
_entity.id
_entity.type
_entity.pdbx_description
1 polymer ?
#
loop_
_entity_poly.entity_id
_entity_poly.type
_entity_poly.pdbx_seq_one_letter_code
_entity_poly.pdbx_strand_id
1 'polypeptide(L)' 'MDAATAREHFGAAPVARLATAYPDGSPHVVPLVFALDGDVVYTAVDQKPKQTQRLQRLDNLRHEPRCA' A
#
# COMPACT_ATOMS: atom_id res chain seq x y z
N MET A 1 -2.49 -16.87 -16.23
CA MET A 1 -2.85 -16.97 -14.81
C MET A 1 -4.26 -16.43 -14.69
N ASP A 2 -5.19 -17.20 -14.11
CA ASP A 2 -6.54 -16.70 -13.84
C ASP A 2 -6.58 -15.86 -12.55
N ALA A 3 -7.72 -15.21 -12.30
CA ALA A 3 -7.88 -14.31 -11.17
C ALA A 3 -7.75 -15.03 -9.81
N ALA A 4 -8.20 -16.29 -9.72
CA ALA A 4 -8.11 -17.08 -8.50
C ALA A 4 -6.65 -17.39 -8.14
N THR A 5 -5.88 -17.88 -9.13
CA THR A 5 -4.44 -18.14 -8.99
C THR A 5 -3.67 -16.86 -8.67
N ALA A 6 -4.00 -15.74 -9.33
CA ALA A 6 -3.37 -14.45 -9.08
C ALA A 6 -3.61 -13.97 -7.64
N ARG A 7 -4.83 -14.15 -7.13
CA ARG A 7 -5.19 -13.80 -5.76
C ARG A 7 -4.47 -14.67 -4.74
N GLU A 8 -4.38 -15.97 -4.98
CA GLU A 8 -3.64 -16.89 -4.10
C GLU A 8 -2.16 -16.51 -4.02
N HIS A 9 -1.52 -16.26 -5.17
CA HIS A 9 -0.15 -15.79 -5.22
C HIS A 9 0.06 -14.44 -4.53
N PHE A 10 -0.87 -13.50 -4.72
CA PHE A 10 -0.82 -12.21 -4.04
C PHE A 10 -0.93 -12.41 -2.53
N GLY A 11 -1.95 -13.12 -2.04
CA GLY A 11 -2.16 -13.35 -0.61
C GLY A 11 -1.03 -14.11 0.09
N ALA A 12 -0.29 -14.95 -0.64
CA ALA A 12 0.87 -15.68 -0.12
C ALA A 12 2.19 -14.86 -0.13
N ALA A 13 2.23 -13.71 -0.81
CA ALA A 13 3.45 -12.91 -0.94
C ALA A 13 3.75 -12.14 0.37
N PRO A 14 5.02 -12.10 0.83
CA PRO A 14 5.37 -11.38 2.06
C PRO A 14 5.37 -9.85 1.91
N VAL A 15 5.44 -9.34 0.67
CA VAL A 15 5.62 -7.92 0.37
C VAL A 15 4.83 -7.52 -0.88
N ALA A 16 4.04 -6.46 -0.76
CA ALA A 16 3.42 -5.75 -1.87
C ALA A 16 4.10 -4.38 -2.11
N ARG A 17 3.78 -3.72 -3.22
CA ARG A 17 4.20 -2.34 -3.50
C ARG A 17 2.94 -1.51 -3.64
N LEU A 18 2.85 -0.42 -2.87
CA LEU A 18 1.73 0.49 -2.91
C LEU A 18 2.12 1.74 -3.68
N ALA A 19 1.37 2.03 -4.74
CA ALA A 19 1.42 3.27 -5.49
C ALA A 19 0.37 4.26 -4.95
N THR A 20 0.84 5.45 -4.56
CA THR A 20 0.00 6.59 -4.17
C THR A 20 0.32 7.78 -5.07
N ALA A 21 -0.61 8.71 -5.28
CA ALA A 21 -0.37 9.88 -6.13
C ALA A 21 0.12 11.09 -5.31
N TYR A 22 1.15 11.77 -5.78
CA TYR A 22 1.45 13.14 -5.37
C TYR A 22 0.35 14.10 -5.88
N PRO A 23 0.25 15.33 -5.35
CA PRO A 23 -0.74 16.32 -5.81
C PRO A 23 -0.64 16.69 -7.30
N ASP A 24 0.52 16.50 -7.91
CA ASP A 24 0.74 16.70 -9.35
C ASP A 24 0.35 15.45 -10.20
N GLY A 25 -0.15 14.40 -9.57
CA GLY A 25 -0.53 13.14 -10.20
C GLY A 25 0.63 12.16 -10.41
N SER A 26 1.87 12.54 -10.09
CA SER A 26 3.01 11.63 -10.23
C SER A 26 2.98 10.48 -9.21
N PRO A 27 3.44 9.27 -9.54
CA PRO A 27 3.37 8.12 -8.65
C PRO A 27 4.48 8.13 -7.58
N HIS A 28 4.10 7.82 -6.35
CA HIS A 28 4.98 7.50 -5.23
C HIS A 28 4.77 6.04 -4.82
N VAL A 29 5.79 5.20 -5.06
CA VAL A 29 5.71 3.74 -4.88
C VAL A 29 6.61 3.29 -3.75
N VAL A 30 6.05 2.57 -2.77
CA VAL A 30 6.80 2.06 -1.60
C VAL A 30 6.50 0.60 -1.31
N PRO A 31 7.47 -0.20 -0.84
CA PRO A 31 7.19 -1.55 -0.37
C PRO A 31 6.42 -1.52 0.95
N LEU A 32 5.52 -2.48 1.15
CA LEU A 32 4.84 -2.69 2.41
C LEU A 32 4.57 -4.18 2.67
N VAL A 33 4.40 -4.50 3.95
CA VAL A 33 3.78 -5.75 4.39
C VAL A 33 2.28 -5.54 4.51
N PHE A 34 1.51 -6.60 4.32
CA PHE A 34 0.07 -6.55 4.32
C PHE A 34 -0.54 -7.86 4.84
N ALA A 35 -1.84 -7.81 5.12
CA ALA A 35 -2.71 -8.96 5.27
C ALA A 35 -3.87 -8.83 4.29
N LEU A 36 -4.31 -9.95 3.72
CA LEU A 36 -5.50 -10.02 2.87
C LEU A 36 -6.62 -10.71 3.66
N ASP A 37 -7.74 -10.03 3.84
CA ASP A 37 -8.97 -10.60 4.42
C ASP A 37 -10.15 -10.32 3.49
N GLY A 38 -10.74 -11.39 2.94
CA GLY A 38 -11.64 -11.26 1.80
C GLY A 38 -10.98 -10.41 0.72
N ASP A 39 -11.71 -9.41 0.19
CA ASP A 39 -11.24 -8.47 -0.83
C ASP A 39 -10.48 -7.25 -0.27
N VAL A 40 -10.17 -7.25 1.03
CA VAL A 40 -9.57 -6.09 1.70
C VAL A 40 -8.10 -6.34 2.00
N VAL A 41 -7.26 -5.43 1.53
CA VAL A 41 -5.83 -5.39 1.86
C VAL A 41 -5.60 -4.45 3.03
N TYR A 42 -5.09 -5.01 4.13
CA TYR A 42 -4.71 -4.26 5.32
C TYR A 42 -3.21 -4.06 5.38
N THR A 43 -2.76 -2.85 5.73
CA THR A 43 -1.35 -2.56 6.01
C THR A 43 -1.23 -1.69 7.24
N ALA A 44 -0.25 -1.97 8.10
CA ALA A 44 -0.06 -1.24 9.34
C ALA A 44 0.95 -0.10 9.17
N VAL A 45 0.66 1.03 9.80
CA VAL A 45 1.65 2.10 10.02
C VAL A 45 1.98 2.16 11.50
N ASP A 46 3.05 1.48 11.88
CA ASP A 46 3.57 1.47 13.24
C ASP A 46 4.11 2.85 13.66
N GLN A 47 4.00 3.22 14.94
CA GLN A 47 4.39 4.52 15.49
C GLN A 47 5.85 4.60 15.98
N LYS A 48 6.74 3.70 15.53
CA LYS A 48 8.20 3.79 15.80
C LYS A 48 8.77 5.19 15.54
N PRO A 49 9.91 5.55 16.21
CA PRO A 49 10.60 6.79 15.93
C PRO A 49 11.03 6.80 14.47
N LYS A 50 10.36 7.64 13.67
CA LYS A 50 10.69 7.90 12.28
C LYS A 50 11.37 9.26 12.23
N GLN A 51 12.33 9.42 11.30
CA GLN A 51 12.98 10.72 11.06
C GLN A 51 11.94 11.83 10.78
N THR A 52 10.79 11.48 10.20
CA THR A 52 9.61 12.33 10.11
C THR A 52 8.36 11.55 10.53
N GLN A 53 7.47 12.17 11.31
CA GLN A 53 6.19 11.56 11.65
C GLN A 53 5.18 11.63 10.50
N ARG A 54 5.39 12.52 9.52
CA ARG A 54 4.62 12.62 8.28
C ARG A 54 5.19 11.69 7.22
N LEU A 55 4.54 10.56 7.02
CA LEU A 55 4.85 9.67 5.90
C LEU A 55 4.18 10.19 4.64
N GLN A 56 4.96 10.39 3.57
CA GLN A 56 4.46 10.87 2.27
C GLN A 56 3.26 10.04 1.77
N ARG A 57 3.29 8.71 1.92
CA ARG A 57 2.17 7.84 1.49
C ARG A 57 0.85 8.16 2.21
N LEU A 58 0.89 8.59 3.48
CA LEU A 58 -0.31 8.96 4.22
C LEU A 58 -0.82 10.34 3.81
N ASP A 59 0.09 11.27 3.54
CA ASP A 59 -0.29 12.59 3.03
C ASP A 59 -0.88 12.47 1.61
N ASN A 60 -0.31 11.61 0.77
CA ASN A 60 -0.85 11.26 -0.55
C ASN A 60 -2.26 10.63 -0.42
N LEU A 61 -2.44 9.62 0.44
CA LEU A 61 -3.74 8.95 0.63
C LEU A 61 -4.83 9.86 1.21
N ARG A 62 -4.45 10.88 2.01
CA ARG A 62 -5.39 11.91 2.47
C ARG A 62 -5.82 12.85 1.36
N HIS A 63 -4.94 13.12 0.39
CA HIS A 63 -5.21 13.96 -0.76
C HIS A 63 -6.03 13.22 -1.83
N GLU A 64 -5.61 11.99 -2.17
CA GLU A 64 -6.23 11.10 -3.15
C GLU A 64 -6.27 9.67 -2.60
N PRO A 65 -7.46 9.14 -2.24
CA PRO A 65 -7.58 7.83 -1.61
C PRO A 65 -7.40 6.66 -2.58
N ARG A 66 -7.44 6.87 -3.90
CA ARG A 66 -7.16 5.80 -4.87
C ARG A 66 -5.69 5.43 -4.85
N CYS A 67 -5.42 4.14 -4.80
CA CYS A 67 -4.09 3.56 -4.82
C CYS A 67 -4.10 2.22 -5.56
N ALA A 68 -2.91 1.72 -5.89
CA ALA A 68 -2.71 0.40 -6.51
C ALA A 68 -1.60 -0.37 -5.79
#